data_AF-A0A7S0Q4R8-F1
#
_entry.id   AF-A0A7S0Q4R8-F1
#
_cell.length_a   1.000
_cell.length_b   1.000
_cell.length_c   1.000
_cell.angle_alpha   90.00
_cell.angle_beta   90.00
_cell.angle_gamma   90.00
#
_symmetry.space_group_name_H-M   'P 1'
#
loop_
_entity.id
_entity.type
_entity.pdbx_description
1 polymer ?
#
loop_
_entity_poly.entity_id
_entity_poly.type
_entity_poly.pdbx_seq_one_letter_code
_entity_poly.pdbx_strand_id
1 'polypeptide(L)'
;VSAAALGARPARQYDLKGSWIGRSEKHRLPCSTLKDNEIRREGLSVPSLPAVHGQMLPLAIGHRYEQVMRQLHVDTDFLASINVMDYSLLLSVYEPGVCRPAT
;
A
#
# COMPACT_ATOMS: atom_id res chain seq x y z
N VAL A 1 -18.16 8.21 -2.98
CA VAL A 1 -16.92 7.64 -3.57
C VAL A 1 -17.27 7.33 -5.02
N SER A 2 -16.59 7.95 -5.99
CA SER A 2 -16.97 7.87 -7.41
C SER A 2 -16.83 6.43 -7.92
N ALA A 3 -17.84 5.94 -8.63
CA ALA A 3 -17.96 4.58 -9.17
C ALA A 3 -16.87 4.20 -10.20
N ALA A 4 -16.01 5.15 -10.61
CA ALA A 4 -14.93 4.94 -11.57
C ALA A 4 -13.76 4.08 -11.03
N ALA A 5 -13.67 3.82 -9.72
CA ALA A 5 -12.59 3.01 -9.14
C ALA A 5 -12.78 1.49 -9.29
N LEU A 6 -13.96 1.02 -9.70
CA LEU A 6 -14.32 -0.41 -9.68
C LEU A 6 -13.71 -1.26 -10.82
N GLY A 7 -12.95 -0.67 -11.73
CA GLY A 7 -12.27 -1.39 -12.83
C GLY A 7 -10.85 -0.92 -13.16
N ALA A 8 -10.30 0.02 -12.39
CA ALA A 8 -8.94 0.50 -12.59
C ALA A 8 -7.94 -0.48 -11.94
N ARG A 9 -6.88 -0.86 -12.66
CA ARG A 9 -5.76 -1.59 -12.06
C ARG A 9 -4.91 -0.62 -11.23
N PRO A 10 -4.53 -0.98 -9.99
CA PRO A 10 -3.61 -0.15 -9.22
C PRO A 10 -2.26 -0.08 -9.94
N ALA A 11 -1.65 1.10 -9.93
CA ALA A 11 -0.31 1.31 -10.48
C ALA A 11 0.73 0.51 -9.69
N ARG A 12 0.54 0.42 -8.37
CA ARG A 12 1.33 -0.39 -7.44
C ARG A 12 0.44 -0.96 -6.33
N GLN A 13 0.82 -2.14 -5.85
CA GLN A 13 0.19 -2.78 -4.70
C GLN A 13 1.26 -3.22 -3.71
N TYR A 14 0.97 -3.05 -2.42
CA TYR A 14 1.85 -3.39 -1.31
C TYR A 14 1.13 -4.25 -0.28
N ASP A 15 1.76 -5.34 0.13
CA ASP A 15 1.43 -6.13 1.31
C ASP A 15 2.37 -5.65 2.43
N LEU A 16 1.82 -5.02 3.48
CA LEU A 16 2.60 -4.43 4.58
C LEU A 16 2.29 -5.13 5.90
N LYS A 17 3.32 -5.66 6.56
CA LYS A 17 3.18 -6.32 7.87
C LYS A 17 3.90 -5.57 8.99
N GLY A 18 4.80 -4.65 8.66
CA GLY A 18 5.67 -3.97 9.63
C GLY A 18 6.89 -4.78 10.05
N SER A 19 7.11 -5.96 9.46
CA SER A 19 8.29 -6.81 9.68
C SER A 19 9.24 -6.79 8.48
N TRP A 20 10.47 -7.27 8.66
CA TRP A 20 11.55 -7.14 7.64
C TRP A 20 12.08 -8.48 7.11
N ILE A 21 11.97 -9.55 7.90
CA ILE A 21 12.53 -10.86 7.57
C ILE A 21 11.61 -11.56 6.55
N GLY A 22 12.14 -11.89 5.38
CA GLY A 22 11.37 -12.54 4.31
C GLY A 22 10.35 -11.62 3.61
N ARG A 23 10.44 -10.30 3.81
CA ARG A 23 9.50 -9.29 3.30
C ARG A 23 10.01 -8.58 2.05
N SER A 24 10.54 -9.36 1.11
CA SER A 24 10.93 -8.89 -0.23
C SER A 24 10.15 -9.64 -1.29
N GLU A 25 9.73 -8.94 -2.34
CA GLU A 25 9.10 -9.59 -3.49
C GLU A 25 10.12 -10.40 -4.29
N LYS A 26 9.80 -11.68 -4.55
CA LYS A 26 10.73 -12.63 -5.21
C LYS A 26 10.72 -12.47 -6.73
N HIS A 27 9.60 -12.05 -7.29
CA HIS A 27 9.43 -11.87 -8.72
C HIS A 27 8.94 -10.46 -9.01
N ARG A 28 9.82 -9.64 -9.61
CA ARG A 28 9.48 -8.28 -10.09
C ARG A 28 8.62 -8.34 -11.36
N LEU A 29 7.46 -8.99 -11.28
CA LEU A 29 6.49 -9.00 -12.37
C LEU A 29 5.75 -7.65 -12.40
N PRO A 30 5.25 -7.23 -13.57
CA PRO A 30 4.56 -5.95 -13.74
C PRO A 30 3.26 -5.78 -12.93
N CYS A 31 2.83 -6.81 -12.20
CA CYS A 31 1.70 -6.77 -11.28
C CYS A 31 2.00 -7.45 -9.93
N SER A 32 3.28 -7.61 -9.55
CA SER A 32 3.59 -8.23 -8.27
C SER A 32 3.28 -7.28 -7.10
N THR A 33 2.78 -7.88 -6.03
CA THR A 33 2.52 -7.19 -4.76
C THR A 33 3.86 -7.00 -4.03
N LEU A 34 4.28 -5.74 -3.91
CA LEU A 34 5.51 -5.37 -3.24
C LEU A 34 5.36 -5.53 -1.72
N LYS A 35 6.49 -5.65 -1.00
CA LYS A 35 6.50 -5.86 0.45
C LYS A 35 7.29 -4.77 1.17
N ASP A 36 7.43 -4.89 2.49
CA ASP A 36 8.02 -3.88 3.37
C ASP A 36 9.45 -3.49 2.95
N ASN A 37 10.26 -4.43 2.42
CA ASN A 37 11.63 -4.12 1.99
C ASN A 37 11.70 -3.32 0.68
N GLU A 38 10.66 -3.34 -0.15
CA GLU A 38 10.58 -2.47 -1.33
C GLU A 38 10.32 -1.03 -0.90
N ILE A 39 9.38 -0.80 0.03
CA ILE A 39 9.14 0.55 0.58
C ILE A 39 10.40 1.08 1.28
N ARG A 40 11.09 0.24 2.04
CA ARG A 40 12.31 0.68 2.75
C ARG A 40 13.43 1.09 1.80
N ARG A 41 13.59 0.39 0.67
CA ARG A 41 14.64 0.65 -0.31
C ARG A 41 14.30 1.82 -1.24
N GLU A 42 13.07 1.83 -1.74
CA GLU A 42 12.67 2.68 -2.88
C GLU A 42 11.70 3.78 -2.46
N GLY A 43 11.17 3.74 -1.23
CA GLY A 43 10.04 4.57 -0.80
C GLY A 43 8.71 4.06 -1.35
N LEU A 44 7.65 4.84 -1.15
CA LEU A 44 6.39 4.63 -1.86
C LEU A 44 6.57 5.10 -3.31
N SER A 45 6.97 4.18 -4.19
CA SER A 45 7.16 4.45 -5.61
C SER A 45 5.83 4.71 -6.32
N VAL A 46 5.64 5.93 -6.81
CA VAL A 46 4.56 6.29 -7.74
C VAL A 46 5.22 6.43 -9.12
N PRO A 47 4.84 5.65 -10.15
CA PRO A 47 5.47 5.70 -11.48
C PRO A 47 5.61 7.11 -12.07
N SER A 48 4.69 8.03 -11.78
CA SER A 48 4.69 9.41 -12.26
C SER A 48 5.54 10.39 -11.43
N LEU A 49 6.16 9.96 -10.32
CA LEU A 49 7.03 10.79 -9.50
C LEU A 49 8.47 10.27 -9.56
N PRO A 50 9.48 11.13 -9.75
CA PRO A 50 10.88 10.70 -9.73
C PRO A 50 11.19 10.08 -8.36
N ALA A 51 11.64 8.83 -8.36
CA ALA A 51 12.03 8.12 -7.16
C ALA A 51 13.26 8.80 -6.54
N VAL A 52 13.02 9.69 -5.57
CA VAL A 52 14.09 10.24 -4.74
C VAL A 52 14.45 9.15 -3.74
N HIS A 53 15.58 8.46 -4.00
CA HIS A 53 16.10 7.40 -3.14
C HIS A 53 16.12 7.85 -1.68
N GLY A 54 15.43 7.10 -0.81
CA GLY A 54 15.42 7.35 0.63
C GLY A 54 14.49 8.46 1.11
N GLN A 55 13.69 9.10 0.23
CA GLN A 55 12.65 10.02 0.69
C GLN A 55 11.31 9.27 0.79
N MET A 56 10.80 9.14 2.01
CA MET A 56 9.43 8.66 2.22
C MET A 56 8.48 9.66 1.58
N LEU A 57 7.81 9.27 0.50
CA LEU A 57 6.73 10.07 -0.05
C LEU A 57 5.61 10.12 1.00
N PRO A 58 5.22 11.29 1.52
CA PRO A 58 4.12 11.36 2.45
C PRO A 58 2.86 10.89 1.71
N LEU A 59 2.29 9.77 2.16
CA LEU A 59 0.96 9.36 1.72
C LEU A 59 -0.02 10.42 2.23
N ALA A 60 -0.40 11.35 1.36
CA ALA A 60 -1.36 12.40 1.71
C ALA A 60 -2.76 11.78 1.77
N ILE A 61 -3.09 11.13 2.90
CA ILE A 61 -4.44 10.66 3.22
C ILE A 61 -5.42 11.85 3.40
N GLY A 62 -4.87 13.07 3.46
CA GLY A 62 -5.62 14.32 3.50
C GLY A 62 -6.46 14.45 4.76
N HIS A 63 -7.65 15.04 4.63
CA HIS A 63 -8.59 15.26 5.73
C HIS A 63 -9.07 13.98 6.45
N ARG A 64 -8.79 12.79 5.88
CA ARG A 64 -9.22 11.50 6.44
C ARG A 64 -8.16 10.81 7.28
N TYR A 65 -6.96 11.39 7.39
CA TYR A 65 -5.85 10.80 8.12
C TYR A 65 -6.26 10.33 9.52
N GLU A 66 -6.84 11.23 10.32
CA GLU A 66 -7.31 10.93 11.68
C GLU A 66 -8.33 9.79 11.72
N GLN A 67 -9.26 9.78 10.77
CA GLN A 67 -10.28 8.72 10.68
C GLN A 67 -9.67 7.36 10.36
N VAL A 68 -8.73 7.32 9.40
CA VAL A 68 -8.04 6.08 9.01
C VAL A 68 -7.18 5.57 10.15
N MET A 69 -6.41 6.43 10.81
CA MET A 69 -5.57 6.06 11.94
C MET A 69 -6.40 5.54 13.12
N ARG A 70 -7.51 6.21 13.45
CA ARG A 70 -8.44 5.76 14.48
C ARG A 70 -9.00 4.37 14.16
N GLN A 71 -9.43 4.14 12.92
CA GLN A 71 -9.99 2.84 12.52
C GLN A 71 -8.93 1.74 12.58
N LEU A 72 -7.73 2.01 12.08
CA LEU A 72 -6.61 1.06 12.16
C LEU A 72 -6.33 0.66 13.60
N HIS A 73 -6.32 1.60 14.54
CA HIS A 73 -6.12 1.29 15.96
C HIS A 73 -7.17 0.32 16.50
N VAL A 74 -8.45 0.63 16.26
CA VAL A 74 -9.58 -0.21 16.71
C VAL A 74 -9.50 -1.60 16.11
N ASP A 75 -9.18 -1.70 14.81
CA ASP A 75 -9.08 -2.99 14.11
C ASP A 75 -7.89 -3.80 14.64
N THR A 76 -6.73 -3.18 14.87
CA THR A 76 -5.56 -3.87 15.40
C THR A 76 -5.76 -4.33 16.85
N ASP A 77 -6.44 -3.53 17.68
CA ASP A 77 -6.78 -3.90 19.05
C ASP A 77 -7.75 -5.10 19.07
N PHE A 78 -8.74 -5.10 18.18
CA PHE A 78 -9.64 -6.23 18.02
C PHE A 78 -8.89 -7.50 17.60
N LEU A 79 -8.05 -7.43 16.55
CA LEU A 79 -7.27 -8.59 16.08
C LEU A 79 -6.35 -9.13 17.19
N ALA A 80 -5.73 -8.25 17.96
CA ALA A 80 -4.92 -8.62 19.11
C ALA A 80 -5.75 -9.32 20.20
N SER A 81 -6.96 -8.84 20.49
CA SER A 81 -7.85 -9.42 21.52
C SER A 81 -8.26 -10.87 21.23
N ILE A 82 -8.28 -11.27 19.95
CA ILE A 82 -8.58 -12.63 19.50
C ILE A 82 -7.33 -13.42 19.08
N ASN A 83 -6.14 -12.92 19.42
CA ASN A 83 -4.85 -13.55 19.13
C ASN A 83 -4.60 -13.83 17.64
N VAL A 84 -5.12 -12.96 16.76
CA VAL A 84 -4.86 -13.00 15.32
C VAL A 84 -3.62 -12.17 15.02
N MET A 85 -2.61 -12.82 14.44
CA MET A 85 -1.32 -12.23 14.07
C MET A 85 -1.02 -12.49 12.59
N ASP A 86 0.14 -12.01 12.14
CA ASP A 86 0.63 -12.16 10.76
C ASP A 86 -0.32 -11.64 9.68
N TYR A 87 -1.22 -10.73 10.04
CA TYR A 87 -2.06 -9.99 9.10
C TYR A 87 -1.26 -8.90 8.40
N SER A 88 -1.77 -8.48 7.24
CA SER A 88 -1.16 -7.46 6.40
C SER A 88 -2.13 -6.32 6.13
N LEU A 89 -1.61 -5.10 6.04
CA LEU A 89 -2.28 -3.99 5.40
C LEU A 89 -2.03 -4.03 3.89
N LEU A 90 -3.09 -4.20 3.11
CA LEU A 90 -3.03 -4.15 1.65
C LEU A 90 -3.20 -2.70 1.17
N LEU A 91 -2.15 -2.11 0.62
CA LEU A 91 -2.14 -0.75 0.11
C LEU A 91 -2.05 -0.75 -1.41
N SER A 92 -3.06 -0.19 -2.08
CA SER A 92 -3.10 -0.02 -3.53
C SER A 92 -2.99 1.46 -3.89
N VAL A 93 -2.00 1.80 -4.71
CA VAL A 93 -1.76 3.17 -5.20
C VAL A 93 -2.30 3.27 -6.61
N TYR A 94 -3.16 4.25 -6.85
CA TYR A 94 -3.77 4.54 -8.15
C TYR A 94 -3.25 5.86 -8.67
N GLU A 95 -2.90 5.91 -9.97
CA GLU A 95 -2.53 7.17 -10.63
C GLU A 95 -3.76 7.76 -11.35
N PRO A 96 -4.14 9.02 -11.04
CA PRO A 96 -5.19 9.69 -11.80
C PRO A 96 -4.74 9.88 -13.25
N GLY A 97 -5.54 9.40 -14.20
CA GLY A 97 -5.25 9.48 -15.65
C GLY A 97 -4.73 8.20 -16.28
N VAL A 98 -4.38 7.17 -15.51
CA VAL A 98 -3.97 5.84 -16.01
C VAL A 98 -5.08 4.82 -15.72
N CYS A 99 -6.27 5.01 -16.30
CA CYS A 99 -7.28 3.95 -16.33
C CYS A 99 -6.87 2.91 -17.38
N ARG A 100 -6.13 1.88 -16.96
CA ARG A 100 -5.92 0.69 -17.81
C ARG A 100 -7.08 -0.28 -17.59
N PRO A 101 -7.85 -0.65 -18.64
CA PRO A 101 -8.91 -1.64 -18.51
C PRO A 101 -8.31 -2.98 -18.05
N ALA A 102 -9.03 -3.68 -17.18
CA ALA A 102 -8.72 -5.06 -16.85
C ALA A 102 -8.98 -5.92 -18.10
N THR A 103 -7.93 -6.52 -18.65
CA THR A 103 -7.99 -7.54 -19.71
C THR A 103 -8.39 -8.90 -19.16
#